data_AF-A0AA41Z0Q3-F1
#
_entry.id   AF-A0AA41Z0Q3-F1
#
_cell.length_a   1.000
_cell.length_b   1.000
_cell.length_c   1.000
_cell.angle_alpha   90.00
_cell.angle_beta   90.00
_cell.angle_gamma   90.00
#
_symmetry.space_group_name_H-M   'P 1'
#
loop_
_entity.id
_entity.type
_entity.pdbx_description
1 polymer ?
#
loop_
_entity_poly.entity_id
_entity_poly.type
_entity_poly.pdbx_seq_one_letter_code
_entity_poly.pdbx_strand_id
1 'polypeptide(L)'
;MPTPKRLDHKLAKIVAGSYTPKDFIIADAKDGDMALGTGTSGPELGADGKPTGRMRPLQVYRDNMEKMVRSDTIDIMLTSLSSGEYLTRKGTFADSEVTPAIRLNDGSDIWHWRGANYKHLPTMPFRTARLDRVKPIADLGLYALTFFNDLEQDHRSLDAYAQFRDEASSQGVRHFLEVFNPQFEVKAKDSDFATYNNDAIARCLAGVSRLDRPVFLKVVYNGPRATEELASYDPGNLIVGILGGASSTTRDTLEMVGQAERYGARVALFGRKIFFAEDSVGIVRAMRRVIEDRIGSEEATRAYHDELGKAGIRPKKSLADDLEITDPSLKSA
;
A
#
# COMPACT_ATOMS: atom_id res chain seq x y z
N MET A 1 -19.92 -16.76 -6.54
CA MET A 1 -19.07 -15.71 -5.95
C MET A 1 -18.14 -16.39 -4.95
N PRO A 2 -16.86 -15.99 -4.85
CA PRO A 2 -16.00 -16.52 -3.79
C PRO A 2 -16.61 -16.25 -2.42
N THR A 3 -16.33 -17.11 -1.45
CA THR A 3 -16.75 -16.91 -0.06
C THR A 3 -16.21 -15.58 0.45
N PRO A 4 -17.04 -14.71 1.05
CA PRO A 4 -16.57 -13.46 1.65
C PRO A 4 -15.43 -13.71 2.62
N LYS A 5 -14.39 -12.87 2.56
CA LYS A 5 -13.25 -12.87 3.50
C LYS A 5 -13.36 -11.68 4.45
N ARG A 6 -12.50 -11.64 5.48
CA ARG A 6 -12.39 -10.52 6.44
C ARG A 6 -12.48 -9.12 5.83
N LEU A 7 -11.86 -8.90 4.66
CA LEU A 7 -11.93 -7.62 3.97
C LEU A 7 -13.37 -7.20 3.67
N ASP A 8 -14.18 -8.10 3.14
CA ASP A 8 -15.56 -7.82 2.73
C ASP A 8 -16.41 -7.39 3.93
N HIS A 9 -16.23 -8.05 5.07
CA HIS A 9 -16.90 -7.69 6.32
C HIS A 9 -16.48 -6.32 6.84
N LYS A 10 -15.18 -5.99 6.78
CA LYS A 10 -14.68 -4.68 7.21
C LYS A 10 -15.17 -3.55 6.31
N LEU A 11 -15.10 -3.74 4.99
CA LEU A 11 -15.63 -2.76 4.02
C LEU A 11 -17.14 -2.52 4.24
N ALA A 12 -17.92 -3.57 4.47
CA ALA A 12 -19.35 -3.44 4.74
C ALA A 12 -19.63 -2.58 5.98
N LYS A 13 -18.87 -2.76 7.07
CA LYS A 13 -19.01 -1.92 8.28
C LYS A 13 -18.59 -0.48 8.06
N ILE A 14 -17.53 -0.24 7.28
CA ILE A 14 -17.08 1.12 6.93
C ILE A 14 -18.20 1.84 6.16
N VAL A 15 -18.73 1.22 5.10
CA VAL A 15 -19.81 1.79 4.27
C VAL A 15 -21.08 2.00 5.09
N ALA A 16 -21.40 1.10 6.02
CA ALA A 16 -22.57 1.22 6.89
C ALA A 16 -22.44 2.30 7.98
N GLY A 17 -21.29 2.99 8.08
CA GLY A 17 -21.04 3.96 9.15
C GLY A 17 -20.89 3.35 10.54
N SER A 18 -20.67 2.04 10.63
CA SER A 18 -20.52 1.28 11.88
C SER A 18 -19.06 0.90 12.14
N TYR A 19 -18.13 1.71 11.65
CA TYR A 19 -16.68 1.49 11.80
C TYR A 19 -16.25 1.52 13.26
N THR A 20 -15.39 0.57 13.64
CA THR A 20 -14.59 0.61 14.87
C THR A 20 -13.11 0.46 14.52
N PRO A 21 -12.18 0.80 15.44
CA PRO A 21 -10.75 0.66 15.16
C PRO A 21 -10.32 -0.75 14.71
N LYS A 22 -11.00 -1.80 15.18
CA LYS A 22 -10.77 -3.20 14.77
C LYS A 22 -11.10 -3.47 13.29
N ASP A 23 -11.92 -2.60 12.70
CA ASP A 23 -12.30 -2.67 11.29
C ASP A 23 -11.30 -1.93 10.39
N PHE A 24 -10.25 -1.31 10.94
CA PHE A 24 -9.17 -0.74 10.14
C PHE A 24 -8.48 -1.83 9.31
N ILE A 25 -8.27 -1.54 8.03
CA ILE A 25 -7.73 -2.50 7.07
C ILE A 25 -6.22 -2.29 6.95
N ILE A 26 -5.42 -3.34 7.14
CA ILE A 26 -3.97 -3.30 6.89
C ILE A 26 -3.65 -4.26 5.75
N ALA A 27 -2.97 -3.75 4.72
CA ALA A 27 -2.47 -4.53 3.61
C ALA A 27 -0.93 -4.58 3.63
N ASP A 28 -0.38 -5.78 3.42
CA ASP A 28 1.03 -5.94 3.09
C ASP A 28 1.17 -5.88 1.56
N ALA A 29 1.74 -4.78 1.07
CA ALA A 29 1.95 -4.52 -0.35
C ALA A 29 3.28 -5.12 -0.82
N LYS A 30 3.22 -6.37 -1.28
CA LYS A 30 4.38 -7.15 -1.73
C LYS A 30 4.42 -7.38 -3.25
N ASP A 31 4.25 -6.30 -3.99
CA ASP A 31 4.39 -6.20 -5.45
C ASP A 31 5.71 -5.54 -5.88
N GLY A 32 6.69 -5.44 -4.97
CA GLY A 32 7.96 -4.76 -5.20
C GLY A 32 8.86 -5.41 -6.25
N ASP A 33 8.59 -6.66 -6.63
CA ASP A 33 9.26 -7.34 -7.75
C ASP A 33 8.93 -6.68 -9.10
N MET A 34 7.77 -6.06 -9.24
CA MET A 34 7.42 -5.26 -10.42
C MET A 34 8.15 -3.91 -10.47
N ALA A 35 8.62 -3.41 -9.33
CA ALA A 35 9.34 -2.13 -9.25
C ALA A 35 10.86 -2.30 -9.32
N LEU A 36 11.42 -3.19 -8.50
CA LEU A 36 12.86 -3.33 -8.26
C LEU A 36 13.48 -4.51 -9.02
N GLY A 37 12.67 -5.35 -9.67
CA GLY A 37 13.12 -6.56 -10.35
C GLY A 37 13.95 -7.46 -9.44
N THR A 38 15.16 -7.81 -9.87
CA THR A 38 16.11 -8.64 -9.10
C THR A 38 16.50 -8.02 -7.75
N GLY A 39 16.22 -6.74 -7.53
CA GLY A 39 16.51 -6.04 -6.29
C GLY A 39 15.42 -6.11 -5.21
N THR A 40 14.25 -6.69 -5.51
CA THR A 40 13.06 -6.64 -4.63
C THR A 40 13.30 -7.15 -3.21
N SER A 41 14.03 -8.26 -3.08
CA SER A 41 14.33 -8.84 -1.77
C SER A 41 15.39 -8.05 -1.00
N GLY A 42 15.96 -6.98 -1.55
CA GLY A 42 17.05 -6.22 -0.91
C GLY A 42 18.42 -6.94 -0.94
N PRO A 43 19.48 -6.27 -0.48
CA PRO A 43 20.83 -6.81 -0.52
C PRO A 43 21.02 -7.97 0.46
N GLU A 44 21.89 -8.90 0.10
CA GLU A 44 22.47 -9.85 1.04
C GLU A 44 23.46 -9.10 1.95
N LEU A 45 23.39 -9.35 3.25
CA LEU A 45 24.27 -8.72 4.24
C LEU A 45 25.29 -9.73 4.75
N GLY A 46 26.54 -9.29 4.91
CA GLY A 46 27.60 -10.07 5.56
C GLY A 46 27.43 -10.13 7.08
N ALA A 47 28.31 -10.87 7.75
CA ALA A 47 28.32 -10.98 9.22
C ALA A 47 28.54 -9.63 9.92
N ASP A 48 29.18 -8.67 9.24
CA ASP A 48 29.38 -7.29 9.70
C ASP A 48 28.18 -6.37 9.43
N GLY A 49 27.09 -6.91 8.87
CA GLY A 49 25.87 -6.18 8.53
C GLY A 49 25.96 -5.34 7.25
N LYS A 50 27.06 -5.44 6.48
CA LYS A 50 27.24 -4.65 5.25
C LYS A 50 26.76 -5.42 4.01
N PRO A 51 26.28 -4.71 2.96
CA PRO A 51 25.92 -5.34 1.70
C PRO A 51 27.09 -6.09 1.05
N THR A 52 26.87 -7.32 0.61
CA THR A 52 27.89 -8.14 -0.09
C THR A 52 28.02 -7.81 -1.57
N GLY A 53 27.18 -6.92 -2.09
CA GLY A 53 27.02 -6.63 -3.52
C GLY A 53 26.05 -7.58 -4.24
N ARG A 54 25.59 -8.65 -3.59
CA ARG A 54 24.54 -9.53 -4.12
C ARG A 54 23.16 -9.14 -3.59
N MET A 55 22.13 -9.41 -4.38
CA MET A 55 20.73 -9.31 -3.93
C MET A 55 20.24 -10.65 -3.43
N ARG A 56 19.38 -10.64 -2.40
CA ARG A 56 18.72 -11.84 -1.90
C ARG A 56 17.80 -12.42 -2.99
N PRO A 57 17.62 -13.75 -3.05
CA PRO A 57 16.73 -14.38 -4.02
C PRO A 57 15.26 -14.00 -3.76
N LEU A 58 14.42 -14.11 -4.80
CA LEU A 58 12.98 -13.85 -4.70
C LEU A 58 12.29 -14.77 -3.67
N GLN A 59 12.84 -15.95 -3.40
CA GLN A 59 12.30 -16.87 -2.40
C GLN A 59 12.20 -16.23 -1.01
N VAL A 60 13.16 -15.39 -0.60
CA VAL A 60 13.10 -14.66 0.68
C VAL A 60 11.86 -13.76 0.77
N TYR A 61 11.47 -13.16 -0.36
CA TYR A 61 10.29 -12.31 -0.44
C TYR A 61 9.00 -13.13 -0.29
N ARG A 62 8.94 -14.29 -0.96
CA ARG A 62 7.82 -15.23 -0.91
C ARG A 62 7.67 -15.92 0.44
N ASP A 63 8.77 -16.31 1.08
CA ASP A 63 8.75 -16.85 2.44
C ASP A 63 8.19 -15.82 3.43
N ASN A 64 8.49 -14.54 3.24
CA ASN A 64 7.92 -13.47 4.06
C ASN A 64 6.42 -13.26 3.79
N MET A 65 5.97 -13.36 2.53
CA MET A 65 4.54 -13.37 2.20
C MET A 65 3.82 -14.50 2.94
N GLU A 66 4.35 -15.73 2.88
CA GLU A 66 3.76 -16.88 3.58
C GLU A 66 3.72 -16.67 5.10
N LYS A 67 4.81 -16.17 5.69
CA LYS A 67 4.87 -15.83 7.12
C LYS A 67 3.77 -14.84 7.50
N MET A 68 3.58 -13.79 6.71
CA MET A 68 2.59 -12.74 6.98
C MET A 68 1.15 -13.23 6.81
N VAL A 69 0.86 -14.04 5.79
CA VAL A 69 -0.48 -14.61 5.62
C VAL A 69 -0.82 -15.54 6.79
N ARG A 70 0.14 -16.36 7.23
CA ARG A 70 -0.03 -17.27 8.39
C ARG A 70 -0.15 -16.53 9.72
N SER A 71 0.43 -15.34 9.86
CA SER A 71 0.28 -14.57 11.10
C SER A 71 -1.11 -13.98 11.27
N ASP A 72 -1.88 -13.91 10.18
CA ASP A 72 -3.28 -13.46 10.17
C ASP A 72 -3.50 -12.03 10.72
N THR A 73 -2.45 -11.22 10.69
CA THR A 73 -2.43 -9.85 11.24
C THR A 73 -2.84 -8.78 10.23
N ILE A 74 -2.85 -9.13 8.93
CA ILE A 74 -3.26 -8.28 7.82
C ILE A 74 -4.63 -8.70 7.29
N ASP A 75 -5.23 -7.86 6.47
CA ASP A 75 -6.49 -8.12 5.78
C ASP A 75 -6.28 -8.44 4.30
N ILE A 76 -5.23 -7.87 3.70
CA ILE A 76 -4.91 -8.01 2.27
C ILE A 76 -3.43 -8.32 2.08
N MET A 77 -3.14 -9.34 1.28
CA MET A 77 -1.80 -9.60 0.75
C MET A 77 -1.80 -9.24 -0.73
N LEU A 78 -1.19 -8.10 -1.06
CA LEU A 78 -1.04 -7.65 -2.45
C LEU A 78 0.28 -8.18 -3.01
N THR A 79 0.26 -8.80 -4.20
CA THR A 79 1.46 -9.35 -4.84
C THR A 79 1.49 -9.03 -6.34
N SER A 80 2.63 -9.28 -6.99
CA SER A 80 2.63 -9.54 -8.44
C SER A 80 1.83 -10.81 -8.77
N LEU A 81 1.42 -10.97 -10.04
CA LEU A 81 0.75 -12.20 -10.48
C LEU A 81 1.65 -13.44 -10.29
N SER A 82 2.94 -13.32 -10.59
CA SER A 82 3.93 -14.41 -10.43
C SER A 82 4.03 -14.92 -8.99
N SER A 83 4.04 -14.00 -8.01
CA SER A 83 4.09 -14.37 -6.60
C SER A 83 2.72 -14.84 -6.08
N GLY A 84 1.61 -14.26 -6.58
CA GLY A 84 0.25 -14.73 -6.25
C GLY A 84 0.00 -16.16 -6.70
N GLU A 85 0.43 -16.51 -7.91
CA GLU A 85 0.42 -17.88 -8.43
C GLU A 85 1.24 -18.85 -7.55
N TYR A 86 2.42 -18.42 -7.11
CA TYR A 86 3.28 -19.22 -6.25
C TYR A 86 2.57 -19.56 -4.92
N LEU A 87 2.02 -18.55 -4.25
CA LEU A 87 1.31 -18.71 -2.97
C LEU A 87 0.05 -19.57 -3.14
N THR A 88 -0.66 -19.41 -4.26
CA THR A 88 -1.87 -20.18 -4.55
C THR A 88 -1.57 -21.66 -4.77
N ARG A 89 -0.52 -21.99 -5.55
CA ARG A 89 -0.06 -23.38 -5.72
C ARG A 89 0.42 -24.02 -4.41
N LYS A 90 0.93 -23.21 -3.48
CA LYS A 90 1.32 -23.64 -2.14
C LYS A 90 0.13 -23.80 -1.18
N GLY A 91 -1.07 -23.39 -1.57
CA GLY A 91 -2.25 -23.42 -0.70
C GLY A 91 -2.23 -22.37 0.41
N THR A 92 -1.40 -21.33 0.31
CA THR A 92 -1.19 -20.34 1.39
C THR A 92 -2.48 -19.65 1.85
N PHE A 93 -3.47 -19.51 0.96
CA PHE A 93 -4.73 -18.81 1.24
C PHE A 93 -5.92 -19.73 1.57
N ALA A 94 -5.74 -21.06 1.54
CA ALA A 94 -6.85 -22.03 1.61
C ALA A 94 -7.67 -21.89 2.89
N ASP A 95 -7.00 -21.76 4.04
CA ASP A 95 -7.62 -21.63 5.37
C ASP A 95 -7.35 -20.25 6.01
N SER A 96 -7.13 -19.22 5.18
CA SER A 96 -6.80 -17.88 5.64
C SER A 96 -7.95 -16.91 5.41
N GLU A 97 -8.20 -16.02 6.36
CA GLU A 97 -9.10 -14.87 6.20
C GLU A 97 -8.47 -13.71 5.41
N VAL A 98 -7.16 -13.78 5.14
CA VAL A 98 -6.45 -12.79 4.35
C VAL A 98 -6.92 -12.86 2.89
N THR A 99 -7.25 -11.69 2.34
CA THR A 99 -7.70 -11.54 0.96
C THR A 99 -6.49 -11.44 0.03
N PRO A 100 -6.34 -12.34 -0.97
CA PRO A 100 -5.30 -12.20 -1.98
C PRO A 100 -5.66 -11.04 -2.92
N ALA A 101 -4.66 -10.22 -3.28
CA ALA A 101 -4.80 -9.18 -4.28
C ALA A 101 -3.62 -9.17 -5.24
N ILE A 102 -3.85 -8.82 -6.51
CA ILE A 102 -2.81 -8.76 -7.54
C ILE A 102 -2.60 -7.33 -8.03
N ARG A 103 -1.34 -6.89 -8.18
CA ARG A 103 -1.04 -5.65 -8.91
C ARG A 103 -1.37 -5.85 -10.38
N LEU A 104 -2.36 -5.11 -10.88
CA LEU A 104 -2.93 -5.30 -12.21
C LEU A 104 -2.16 -4.52 -13.27
N ASN A 105 -1.56 -3.38 -12.93
CA ASN A 105 -0.79 -2.55 -13.85
C ASN A 105 0.55 -2.08 -13.27
N ASP A 106 1.44 -1.61 -14.12
CA ASP A 106 2.80 -1.23 -13.76
C ASP A 106 3.28 -0.07 -14.63
N GLY A 107 2.73 1.12 -14.36
CA GLY A 107 3.19 2.36 -14.96
C GLY A 107 4.70 2.57 -14.81
N SER A 108 5.30 3.29 -15.75
CA SER A 108 6.76 3.46 -15.82
C SER A 108 7.38 4.22 -14.63
N ASP A 109 6.59 4.90 -13.82
CA ASP A 109 7.02 5.64 -12.63
C ASP A 109 7.48 4.75 -11.47
N ILE A 110 7.05 3.49 -11.45
CA ILE A 110 7.53 2.50 -10.48
C ILE A 110 8.71 1.65 -10.98
N TRP A 111 9.13 1.82 -12.24
CA TRP A 111 10.23 1.04 -12.84
C TRP A 111 11.59 1.53 -12.33
N HIS A 112 11.98 1.04 -11.16
CA HIS A 112 13.23 1.36 -10.49
C HIS A 112 14.35 0.38 -10.87
N TRP A 113 14.52 0.15 -12.17
CA TRP A 113 15.58 -0.72 -12.66
C TRP A 113 16.96 -0.09 -12.44
N ARG A 114 17.97 -0.94 -12.22
CA ARG A 114 19.35 -0.48 -12.03
C ARG A 114 19.82 0.28 -13.28
N GLY A 115 20.15 1.56 -13.12
CA GLY A 115 20.60 2.44 -14.19
C GLY A 115 19.48 3.13 -14.99
N ALA A 116 18.21 2.79 -14.76
CA ALA A 116 17.09 3.47 -15.40
C ALA A 116 16.80 4.83 -14.76
N ASN A 117 16.28 5.77 -15.55
CA ASN A 117 15.95 7.12 -15.12
C ASN A 117 14.46 7.50 -15.32
N TYR A 118 13.58 6.51 -15.46
CA TYR A 118 12.16 6.73 -15.80
C TYR A 118 11.38 7.48 -14.73
N LYS A 119 11.83 7.44 -13.47
CA LYS A 119 11.19 8.17 -12.36
C LYS A 119 11.18 9.70 -12.53
N HIS A 120 11.99 10.26 -13.44
CA HIS A 120 11.98 11.69 -13.73
C HIS A 120 11.20 12.05 -15.00
N LEU A 121 10.43 11.08 -15.51
CA LEU A 121 9.54 11.26 -16.65
C LEU A 121 8.09 11.06 -16.20
N PRO A 122 7.12 11.71 -16.86
CA PRO A 122 5.72 11.37 -16.68
C PRO A 122 5.45 9.88 -16.90
N THR A 123 4.50 9.34 -16.14
CA THR A 123 4.17 7.91 -16.17
C THR A 123 3.62 7.52 -17.53
N MET A 124 4.19 6.49 -18.15
CA MET A 124 3.55 5.80 -19.26
C MET A 124 2.64 4.71 -18.69
N PRO A 125 1.31 4.77 -18.90
CA PRO A 125 0.41 3.71 -18.46
C PRO A 125 0.78 2.39 -19.14
N PHE A 126 0.97 1.34 -18.34
CA PHE A 126 1.31 0.02 -18.84
C PHE A 126 0.69 -1.05 -17.97
N ARG A 127 0.41 -2.22 -18.56
CA ARG A 127 -0.26 -3.33 -17.88
C ARG A 127 0.34 -4.67 -18.31
N THR A 128 1.06 -5.31 -17.40
CA THR A 128 1.57 -6.67 -17.59
C THR A 128 0.60 -7.78 -17.21
N ALA A 129 -0.22 -7.59 -16.17
CA ALA A 129 -1.12 -8.64 -15.68
C ALA A 129 -2.41 -8.71 -16.51
N ARG A 130 -2.71 -9.90 -17.05
CA ARG A 130 -3.95 -10.17 -17.76
C ARG A 130 -5.05 -10.63 -16.81
N LEU A 131 -6.25 -10.06 -16.92
CA LEU A 131 -7.33 -10.32 -15.96
C LEU A 131 -7.88 -11.75 -16.05
N ASP A 132 -7.85 -12.37 -17.23
CA ASP A 132 -8.20 -13.78 -17.43
C ASP A 132 -7.28 -14.75 -16.66
N ARG A 133 -6.03 -14.33 -16.38
CA ARG A 133 -5.07 -15.09 -15.59
C ARG A 133 -5.10 -14.74 -14.11
N VAL A 134 -5.53 -13.53 -13.77
CA VAL A 134 -5.72 -13.07 -12.39
C VAL A 134 -6.95 -13.74 -11.77
N LYS A 135 -8.08 -13.77 -12.48
CA LYS A 135 -9.38 -14.16 -11.94
C LYS A 135 -9.43 -15.54 -11.24
N PRO A 136 -8.72 -16.58 -11.72
CA PRO A 136 -8.67 -17.88 -11.02
C PRO A 136 -7.94 -17.85 -9.66
N ILE A 137 -7.16 -16.79 -9.39
CA ILE A 137 -6.25 -16.70 -8.24
C ILE A 137 -6.75 -15.66 -7.23
N ALA A 138 -7.26 -14.53 -7.72
CA ALA A 138 -7.79 -13.45 -6.91
C ALA A 138 -8.93 -12.75 -7.65
N ASP A 139 -9.88 -12.20 -6.91
CA ASP A 139 -10.93 -11.34 -7.47
C ASP A 139 -10.74 -9.86 -7.15
N LEU A 140 -9.64 -9.51 -6.47
CA LEU A 140 -9.25 -8.16 -6.11
C LEU A 140 -7.89 -7.84 -6.72
N GLY A 141 -7.73 -6.63 -7.23
CA GLY A 141 -6.41 -6.16 -7.64
C GLY A 141 -6.19 -4.67 -7.47
N LEU A 142 -4.95 -4.25 -7.72
CA LEU A 142 -4.54 -2.86 -7.66
C LEU A 142 -4.37 -2.29 -9.07
N TYR A 143 -5.03 -1.18 -9.35
CA TYR A 143 -4.70 -0.35 -10.51
C TYR A 143 -4.13 0.99 -10.02
N ALA A 144 -3.02 1.44 -10.58
CA ALA A 144 -2.34 2.67 -10.21
C ALA A 144 -2.37 3.71 -11.33
N LEU A 145 -2.50 4.98 -10.98
CA LEU A 145 -2.31 6.11 -11.88
C LEU A 145 -1.64 7.28 -11.15
N THR A 146 -1.17 8.26 -11.92
CA THR A 146 -0.48 9.45 -11.41
C THR A 146 -0.95 10.65 -12.23
N PHE A 147 -1.26 11.75 -11.55
CA PHE A 147 -1.64 13.01 -12.18
C PHE A 147 -0.46 13.98 -12.21
N PHE A 148 -0.33 14.74 -13.30
CA PHE A 148 0.82 15.59 -13.59
C PHE A 148 0.46 17.06 -13.84
N ASN A 149 -0.82 17.43 -13.77
CA ASN A 149 -1.30 18.77 -14.16
C ASN A 149 -0.84 19.14 -15.57
N ASP A 150 -0.86 18.13 -16.45
CA ASP A 150 -0.57 18.21 -17.86
C ASP A 150 -1.72 17.50 -18.59
N LEU A 151 -2.42 18.23 -19.45
CA LEU A 151 -3.68 17.77 -20.02
C LEU A 151 -3.50 16.49 -20.86
N GLU A 152 -2.45 16.43 -21.68
CA GLU A 152 -2.21 15.28 -22.54
C GLU A 152 -1.81 14.05 -21.71
N GLN A 153 -0.93 14.24 -20.73
CA GLN A 153 -0.50 13.18 -19.84
C GLN A 153 -1.66 12.63 -18.98
N ASP A 154 -2.44 13.51 -18.36
CA ASP A 154 -3.54 13.13 -17.49
C ASP A 154 -4.67 12.47 -18.30
N HIS A 155 -4.95 12.96 -19.52
CA HIS A 155 -5.89 12.31 -20.45
C HIS A 155 -5.47 10.89 -20.78
N ARG A 156 -4.19 10.65 -21.11
CA ARG A 156 -3.69 9.29 -21.41
C ARG A 156 -3.84 8.34 -20.22
N SER A 157 -3.54 8.81 -19.01
CA SER A 157 -3.74 8.02 -17.78
C SER A 157 -5.23 7.68 -17.56
N LEU A 158 -6.12 8.64 -17.79
CA LEU A 158 -7.56 8.47 -17.62
C LEU A 158 -8.17 7.52 -18.66
N ASP A 159 -7.75 7.61 -19.92
CA ASP A 159 -8.18 6.68 -20.98
C ASP A 159 -7.75 5.25 -20.67
N ALA A 160 -6.49 5.05 -20.24
CA ALA A 160 -5.98 3.74 -19.85
C ALA A 160 -6.76 3.17 -18.65
N TYR A 161 -7.13 4.01 -17.69
CA TYR A 161 -7.95 3.58 -16.56
C TYR A 161 -9.39 3.27 -16.99
N ALA A 162 -9.98 4.02 -17.92
CA ALA A 162 -11.30 3.73 -18.48
C ALA A 162 -11.35 2.36 -19.17
N GLN A 163 -10.41 2.10 -20.07
CA GLN A 163 -10.29 0.80 -20.76
C GLN A 163 -10.10 -0.36 -19.77
N PHE A 164 -9.30 -0.15 -18.72
CA PHE A 164 -9.14 -1.14 -17.67
C PHE A 164 -10.45 -1.45 -16.94
N ARG A 165 -11.25 -0.44 -16.59
CA ARG A 165 -12.52 -0.65 -15.88
C ARG A 165 -13.50 -1.46 -16.71
N ASP A 166 -13.57 -1.22 -18.01
CA ASP A 166 -14.43 -2.00 -18.93
C ASP A 166 -14.03 -3.49 -18.90
N GLU A 167 -12.73 -3.77 -19.00
CA GLU A 167 -12.22 -5.15 -18.96
C GLU A 167 -12.43 -5.79 -17.58
N ALA A 168 -12.10 -5.08 -16.49
CA ALA A 168 -12.24 -5.56 -15.12
C ALA A 168 -13.69 -5.94 -14.79
N SER A 169 -14.63 -5.09 -15.20
CA SER A 169 -16.07 -5.32 -15.03
C SER A 169 -16.53 -6.53 -15.83
N SER A 170 -16.08 -6.68 -17.09
CA SER A 170 -16.41 -7.84 -17.92
C SER A 170 -15.90 -9.18 -17.35
N GLN A 171 -14.79 -9.16 -16.60
CA GLN A 171 -14.16 -10.34 -15.99
C GLN A 171 -14.59 -10.55 -14.53
N GLY A 172 -15.40 -9.63 -13.96
CA GLY A 172 -15.78 -9.65 -12.55
C GLY A 172 -14.57 -9.55 -11.61
N VAL A 173 -13.55 -8.77 -11.98
CA VAL A 173 -12.39 -8.47 -11.14
C VAL A 173 -12.63 -7.11 -10.47
N ARG A 174 -12.66 -7.09 -9.14
CA ARG A 174 -12.71 -5.86 -8.33
C ARG A 174 -11.32 -5.24 -8.29
N HIS A 175 -11.26 -3.94 -8.05
CA HIS A 175 -9.99 -3.25 -7.83
C HIS A 175 -10.05 -2.23 -6.72
N PHE A 176 -8.89 -1.87 -6.20
CA PHE A 176 -8.66 -0.61 -5.50
C PHE A 176 -7.75 0.28 -6.35
N LEU A 177 -7.92 1.60 -6.22
CA LEU A 177 -7.21 2.58 -7.05
C LEU A 177 -6.06 3.19 -6.27
N GLU A 178 -4.83 2.97 -6.73
CA GLU A 178 -3.64 3.68 -6.24
C GLU A 178 -3.45 4.98 -7.02
N VAL A 179 -3.23 6.06 -6.27
CA VAL A 179 -2.92 7.38 -6.85
C VAL A 179 -1.63 7.85 -6.24
N PHE A 180 -0.56 7.86 -7.04
CA PHE A 180 0.74 8.34 -6.61
C PHE A 180 0.80 9.87 -6.69
N ASN A 181 1.75 10.42 -5.93
CA ASN A 181 2.31 11.72 -6.27
C ASN A 181 3.44 11.51 -7.31
N PRO A 182 3.60 12.45 -8.25
CA PRO A 182 4.77 12.53 -9.10
C PRO A 182 6.08 12.47 -8.31
N GLN A 183 7.08 11.81 -8.88
CA GLN A 183 8.43 11.70 -8.30
C GLN A 183 9.29 12.96 -8.54
N PHE A 184 8.71 13.97 -9.19
CA PHE A 184 9.29 15.28 -9.46
C PHE A 184 8.24 16.36 -9.24
N GLU A 185 8.67 17.61 -9.11
CA GLU A 185 7.76 18.72 -8.84
C GLU A 185 6.75 18.91 -9.97
N VAL A 186 5.48 18.93 -9.61
CA VAL A 186 4.37 19.34 -10.49
C VAL A 186 3.73 20.58 -9.89
N LYS A 187 3.67 21.65 -10.68
CA LYS A 187 3.15 22.94 -10.22
C LYS A 187 1.63 22.96 -10.32
N ALA A 188 0.96 23.18 -9.20
CA ALA A 188 -0.43 23.62 -9.16
C ALA A 188 -0.43 25.13 -8.92
N LYS A 189 -0.89 25.93 -9.88
CA LYS A 189 -0.91 27.39 -9.70
C LYS A 189 -1.96 27.77 -8.64
N ASP A 190 -1.60 28.66 -7.73
CA ASP A 190 -2.50 29.18 -6.68
C ASP A 190 -3.04 28.12 -5.69
N SER A 191 -2.41 26.93 -5.65
CA SER A 191 -2.75 25.81 -4.75
C SER A 191 -1.50 24.96 -4.46
N ASP A 192 -1.58 24.04 -3.50
CA ASP A 192 -0.60 22.96 -3.36
C ASP A 192 -1.02 21.71 -4.17
N PHE A 193 -0.04 20.82 -4.43
CA PHE A 193 -0.28 19.62 -5.23
C PHE A 193 -1.22 18.61 -4.53
N ALA A 194 -1.25 18.55 -3.20
CA ALA A 194 -2.13 17.61 -2.50
C ALA A 194 -3.60 17.97 -2.68
N THR A 195 -3.93 19.27 -2.55
CA THR A 195 -5.26 19.80 -2.85
C THR A 195 -5.65 19.53 -4.32
N TYR A 196 -4.75 19.81 -5.27
CA TYR A 196 -4.96 19.47 -6.69
C TYR A 196 -5.23 17.97 -6.90
N ASN A 197 -4.46 17.11 -6.22
CA ASN A 197 -4.59 15.66 -6.36
C ASN A 197 -5.92 15.17 -5.80
N ASN A 198 -6.42 15.74 -4.69
CA ASN A 198 -7.74 15.44 -4.15
C ASN A 198 -8.85 15.73 -5.16
N ASP A 199 -8.82 16.90 -5.81
CA ASP A 199 -9.77 17.26 -6.87
C ASP A 199 -9.68 16.32 -8.08
N ALA A 200 -8.46 15.98 -8.51
CA ALA A 200 -8.24 15.07 -9.62
C ALA A 200 -8.79 13.66 -9.32
N ILE A 201 -8.62 13.16 -8.09
CA ILE A 201 -9.17 11.88 -7.62
C ILE A 201 -10.70 11.91 -7.63
N ALA A 202 -11.30 12.93 -7.00
CA ALA A 202 -12.76 13.08 -6.93
C ALA A 202 -13.37 13.15 -8.34
N ARG A 203 -12.79 13.98 -9.22
CA ARG A 203 -13.22 14.15 -10.62
C ARG A 203 -13.04 12.89 -11.45
N CYS A 204 -11.97 12.13 -11.24
CA CYS A 204 -11.71 10.85 -11.91
C CYS A 204 -12.84 9.83 -11.68
N LEU A 205 -13.46 9.87 -10.50
CA LEU A 205 -14.47 8.88 -10.08
C LEU A 205 -15.92 9.39 -10.17
N ALA A 206 -16.13 10.71 -10.27
CA ALA A 206 -17.47 11.32 -10.31
C ALA A 206 -18.37 10.74 -11.41
N GLY A 207 -17.81 10.46 -12.60
CA GLY A 207 -18.53 9.87 -13.74
C GLY A 207 -18.56 8.34 -13.77
N VAL A 208 -17.97 7.65 -12.78
CA VAL A 208 -17.87 6.19 -12.76
C VAL A 208 -19.03 5.59 -11.96
N SER A 209 -19.71 4.58 -12.52
CA SER A 209 -20.79 3.85 -11.84
C SER A 209 -20.27 3.12 -10.60
N ARG A 210 -21.11 2.99 -9.56
CA ARG A 210 -20.76 2.19 -8.36
C ARG A 210 -20.41 0.73 -8.70
N LEU A 211 -20.86 0.21 -9.84
CA LEU A 211 -20.53 -1.14 -10.30
C LEU A 211 -19.06 -1.26 -10.75
N ASP A 212 -18.46 -0.16 -11.21
CA ASP A 212 -17.13 -0.13 -11.82
C ASP A 212 -16.13 0.70 -10.98
N ARG A 213 -16.57 1.22 -9.83
CA ARG A 213 -15.74 2.02 -8.91
C ARG A 213 -14.75 1.12 -8.15
N PRO A 214 -13.59 1.68 -7.75
CA PRO A 214 -12.70 0.97 -6.86
C PRO A 214 -13.36 0.73 -5.49
N VAL A 215 -13.04 -0.39 -4.83
CA VAL A 215 -13.57 -0.72 -3.50
C VAL A 215 -13.03 0.18 -2.39
N PHE A 216 -11.84 0.76 -2.60
CA PHE A 216 -11.22 1.81 -1.78
C PHE A 216 -10.07 2.47 -2.55
N LEU A 217 -9.54 3.57 -2.02
CA LEU A 217 -8.37 4.26 -2.55
C LEU A 217 -7.07 3.88 -1.83
N LYS A 218 -5.94 3.98 -2.53
CA LYS A 218 -4.59 3.93 -1.98
C LYS A 218 -3.84 5.19 -2.42
N VAL A 219 -3.85 6.22 -1.58
CA VAL A 219 -3.26 7.53 -1.90
C VAL A 219 -2.00 7.79 -1.08
N VAL A 220 -1.12 8.68 -1.56
CA VAL A 220 0.00 9.18 -0.74
C VAL A 220 -0.55 9.90 0.49
N TYR A 221 0.02 9.61 1.66
CA TYR A 221 -0.27 10.42 2.86
C TYR A 221 0.37 11.80 2.71
N ASN A 222 -0.43 12.78 2.29
CA ASN A 222 -0.01 14.17 2.10
C ASN A 222 -0.20 15.04 3.36
N GLY A 223 -0.28 14.39 4.52
CA GLY A 223 -0.52 15.03 5.80
C GLY A 223 -2.00 15.07 6.21
N PRO A 224 -2.27 15.60 7.42
CA PRO A 224 -3.59 15.62 8.04
C PRO A 224 -4.69 16.24 7.19
N ARG A 225 -4.49 17.49 6.78
CA ARG A 225 -5.49 18.30 6.07
C ARG A 225 -5.95 17.64 4.77
N ALA A 226 -5.00 17.20 3.94
CA ALA A 226 -5.32 16.57 2.66
C ALA A 226 -6.02 15.22 2.84
N THR A 227 -5.65 14.46 3.88
CA THR A 227 -6.28 13.17 4.18
C THR A 227 -7.72 13.37 4.66
N GLU A 228 -7.95 14.31 5.58
CA GLU A 228 -9.26 14.62 6.13
C GLU A 228 -10.22 15.17 5.07
N GLU A 229 -9.74 16.07 4.22
CA GLU A 229 -10.52 16.62 3.10
C GLU A 229 -11.04 15.50 2.19
N LEU A 230 -10.15 14.61 1.71
CA LEU A 230 -10.56 13.53 0.81
C LEU A 230 -11.45 12.50 1.51
N ALA A 231 -11.17 12.17 2.76
CA ALA A 231 -11.92 11.18 3.52
C ALA A 231 -13.33 11.67 3.93
N SER A 232 -13.51 12.98 4.09
CA SER A 232 -14.79 13.59 4.46
C SER A 232 -15.65 13.99 3.26
N TYR A 233 -15.10 14.01 2.04
CA TYR A 233 -15.81 14.41 0.82
C TYR A 233 -17.03 13.53 0.48
N ASP A 234 -16.86 12.20 0.47
CA ASP A 234 -17.94 11.23 0.20
C ASP A 234 -17.71 9.91 0.97
N PRO A 235 -17.73 9.92 2.32
CA PRO A 235 -17.28 8.81 3.16
C PRO A 235 -18.09 7.51 2.97
N GLY A 236 -19.30 7.59 2.43
CA GLY A 236 -20.14 6.42 2.13
C GLY A 236 -19.77 5.70 0.84
N ASN A 237 -19.10 6.38 -0.10
CA ASN A 237 -18.74 5.82 -1.42
C ASN A 237 -17.24 5.87 -1.72
N LEU A 238 -16.45 6.61 -0.94
CA LEU A 238 -15.02 6.82 -1.15
C LEU A 238 -14.23 6.48 0.12
N ILE A 239 -13.89 5.19 0.27
CA ILE A 239 -13.05 4.74 1.38
C ILE A 239 -11.61 5.12 1.08
N VAL A 240 -11.04 6.02 1.89
CA VAL A 240 -9.65 6.47 1.73
C VAL A 240 -8.70 5.51 2.44
N GLY A 241 -7.65 5.12 1.73
CA GLY A 241 -6.53 4.36 2.25
C GLY A 241 -5.20 5.04 1.92
N ILE A 242 -4.20 4.86 2.77
CA ILE A 242 -2.89 5.49 2.59
C ILE A 242 -1.82 4.49 2.15
N LEU A 243 -0.86 4.95 1.35
CA LEU A 243 0.37 4.22 1.02
C LEU A 243 1.54 4.69 1.88
N GLY A 244 2.40 3.75 2.25
CA GLY A 244 3.45 3.98 3.25
C GLY A 244 4.76 4.57 2.70
N GLY A 245 4.90 4.84 1.40
CA GLY A 245 6.15 5.42 0.89
C GLY A 245 7.40 4.56 1.13
N ALA A 246 8.54 5.20 1.41
CA ALA A 246 9.81 4.54 1.68
C ALA A 246 9.93 4.05 3.13
N SER A 247 10.85 3.11 3.39
CA SER A 247 11.21 2.75 4.77
C SER A 247 11.87 3.94 5.46
N SER A 248 11.47 4.23 6.70
CA SER A 248 12.02 5.29 7.54
C SER A 248 12.16 4.79 8.99
N THR A 249 11.89 5.61 10.01
CA THR A 249 11.86 5.14 11.40
C THR A 249 10.62 4.28 11.69
N THR A 250 10.71 3.46 12.75
CA THR A 250 9.55 2.77 13.32
C THR A 250 8.50 3.78 13.74
N ARG A 251 8.90 4.87 14.43
CA ARG A 251 7.96 5.90 14.87
C ARG A 251 7.22 6.55 13.71
N ASP A 252 7.87 6.87 12.59
CA ASP A 252 7.18 7.38 11.40
C ASP A 252 6.10 6.41 10.90
N THR A 253 6.39 5.12 10.87
CA THR A 253 5.44 4.10 10.40
C THR A 253 4.21 4.02 11.31
N LEU A 254 4.44 4.05 12.62
CA LEU A 254 3.39 3.96 13.65
C LEU A 254 2.60 5.27 13.78
N GLU A 255 3.25 6.42 13.65
CA GLU A 255 2.61 7.73 13.63
C GLU A 255 1.75 7.89 12.38
N MET A 256 2.24 7.47 11.21
CA MET A 256 1.51 7.56 9.95
C MET A 256 0.20 6.78 9.98
N VAL A 257 0.19 5.55 10.50
CA VAL A 257 -1.06 4.77 10.60
C VAL A 257 -2.03 5.43 11.61
N GLY A 258 -1.52 5.91 12.74
CA GLY A 258 -2.32 6.58 13.77
C GLY A 258 -2.95 7.89 13.27
N GLN A 259 -2.17 8.74 12.60
CA GLN A 259 -2.69 9.97 11.99
C GLN A 259 -3.67 9.67 10.87
N ALA A 260 -3.37 8.71 9.99
CA ALA A 260 -4.27 8.38 8.89
C ALA A 260 -5.66 7.95 9.38
N GLU A 261 -5.73 7.08 10.39
CA GLU A 261 -7.03 6.70 10.97
C GLU A 261 -7.75 7.88 11.62
N ARG A 262 -7.00 8.69 12.38
CA ARG A 262 -7.52 9.90 13.04
C ARG A 262 -8.15 10.86 12.03
N TYR A 263 -7.51 11.05 10.89
CA TYR A 263 -7.94 11.95 9.81
C TYR A 263 -8.80 11.26 8.75
N GLY A 264 -9.48 10.16 9.09
CA GLY A 264 -10.57 9.61 8.29
C GLY A 264 -10.20 8.48 7.34
N ALA A 265 -8.92 8.18 7.12
CA ALA A 265 -8.53 7.00 6.34
C ALA A 265 -8.91 5.71 7.09
N ARG A 266 -9.20 4.65 6.36
CA ARG A 266 -9.64 3.35 6.92
C ARG A 266 -8.77 2.18 6.47
N VAL A 267 -7.76 2.46 5.65
CA VAL A 267 -6.84 1.45 5.11
C VAL A 267 -5.40 1.96 5.18
N ALA A 268 -4.45 1.10 5.55
CA ALA A 268 -3.02 1.31 5.36
C ALA A 268 -2.43 0.21 4.46
N LEU A 269 -1.82 0.60 3.35
CA LEU A 269 -1.22 -0.33 2.38
C LEU A 269 0.30 -0.10 2.30
N PHE A 270 1.04 -0.83 3.12
CA PHE A 270 2.47 -0.62 3.29
C PHE A 270 3.25 -1.79 2.72
N GLY A 271 4.28 -1.50 1.92
CA GLY A 271 5.18 -2.52 1.38
C GLY A 271 6.52 -2.50 2.10
N ARG A 272 7.37 -1.56 1.70
CA ARG A 272 8.74 -1.41 2.21
C ARG A 272 8.81 -1.23 3.73
N LYS A 273 7.88 -0.46 4.33
CA LYS A 273 7.80 -0.28 5.79
C LYS A 273 7.55 -1.58 6.55
N ILE A 274 6.85 -2.55 5.95
CA ILE A 274 6.62 -3.88 6.55
C ILE A 274 7.78 -4.82 6.22
N PHE A 275 8.10 -5.00 4.93
CA PHE A 275 9.09 -6.00 4.51
C PHE A 275 10.50 -5.73 5.03
N PHE A 276 10.89 -4.45 5.11
CA PHE A 276 12.21 -4.06 5.60
C PHE A 276 12.22 -3.71 7.08
N ALA A 277 11.15 -3.95 7.86
CA ALA A 277 11.26 -3.97 9.30
C ALA A 277 12.15 -5.16 9.76
N GLU A 278 12.73 -5.07 10.95
CA GLU A 278 13.49 -6.15 11.58
C GLU A 278 12.60 -7.39 11.81
N ASP A 279 11.37 -7.17 12.29
CA ASP A 279 10.32 -8.18 12.26
C ASP A 279 9.06 -7.63 11.58
N SER A 280 8.86 -8.06 10.33
CA SER A 280 7.68 -7.73 9.52
C SER A 280 6.34 -8.01 10.21
N VAL A 281 6.22 -9.10 10.99
CA VAL A 281 4.95 -9.41 11.67
C VAL A 281 4.82 -8.54 12.93
N GLY A 282 5.90 -8.36 13.69
CA GLY A 282 5.98 -7.48 14.84
C GLY A 282 5.56 -6.04 14.52
N ILE A 283 6.05 -5.45 13.42
CA ILE A 283 5.67 -4.08 13.05
C ILE A 283 4.18 -3.97 12.70
N VAL A 284 3.59 -4.99 12.07
CA VAL A 284 2.13 -5.02 11.81
C VAL A 284 1.33 -5.12 13.10
N ARG A 285 1.78 -5.92 14.07
CA ARG A 285 1.16 -5.97 15.39
C ARG A 285 1.26 -4.64 16.11
N ALA A 286 2.38 -3.94 16.01
CA ALA A 286 2.52 -2.60 16.56
C ALA A 286 1.54 -1.60 15.90
N MET A 287 1.39 -1.64 14.57
CA MET A 287 0.37 -0.83 13.87
C MET A 287 -1.05 -1.15 14.37
N ARG A 288 -1.37 -2.43 14.56
CA ARG A 288 -2.67 -2.86 15.12
C ARG A 288 -2.89 -2.26 16.50
N ARG A 289 -1.91 -2.34 17.40
CA ARG A 289 -2.03 -1.76 18.75
C ARG A 289 -2.24 -0.25 18.72
N VAL A 290 -1.52 0.48 17.86
CA VAL A 290 -1.69 1.95 17.72
C VAL A 290 -3.14 2.30 17.38
N ILE A 291 -3.77 1.52 16.49
CA ILE A 291 -5.16 1.75 16.09
C ILE A 291 -6.16 1.21 17.10
N GLU A 292 -6.06 -0.07 17.43
CA GLU A 292 -7.06 -0.82 18.19
C GLU A 292 -7.00 -0.55 19.69
N ASP A 293 -5.79 -0.44 20.23
CA ASP A 293 -5.55 -0.20 21.67
C ASP A 293 -5.28 1.29 21.98
N ARG A 294 -5.23 2.14 20.94
CA ARG A 294 -5.00 3.59 21.04
C ARG A 294 -3.68 3.96 21.74
N ILE A 295 -2.66 3.12 21.61
CA ILE A 295 -1.32 3.44 22.12
C ILE A 295 -0.65 4.49 21.23
N GLY A 296 0.11 5.41 21.83
CA GLY A 296 0.85 6.42 21.08
C GLY A 296 1.99 5.81 20.25
N SER A 297 2.35 6.42 19.13
CA SER A 297 3.43 5.94 18.24
C SER A 297 4.79 5.82 18.94
N GLU A 298 5.10 6.73 19.86
CA GLU A 298 6.30 6.68 20.70
C GLU A 298 6.32 5.47 21.62
N GLU A 299 5.22 5.24 22.36
CA GLU A 299 5.09 4.08 23.25
C GLU A 299 5.15 2.78 22.46
N ALA A 300 4.45 2.71 21.33
CA ALA A 300 4.45 1.57 20.44
C ALA A 300 5.84 1.28 19.86
N THR A 301 6.64 2.31 19.59
CA THR A 301 8.03 2.17 19.13
C THR A 301 8.90 1.56 20.23
N ARG A 302 8.78 2.03 21.48
CA ARG A 302 9.49 1.45 22.63
C ARG A 302 9.12 -0.02 22.83
N ALA A 303 7.82 -0.32 22.80
CA ALA A 303 7.31 -1.68 22.92
C ALA A 303 7.84 -2.60 21.80
N TYR A 304 7.93 -2.11 20.56
CA TYR A 304 8.51 -2.85 19.45
C TYR A 304 10.00 -3.14 19.67
N HIS A 305 10.79 -2.17 20.15
CA HIS A 305 12.20 -2.41 20.51
C HIS A 305 12.36 -3.44 21.62
N ASP A 306 11.51 -3.40 22.64
CA ASP A 306 11.51 -4.40 23.72
C ASP A 306 11.17 -5.80 23.19
N GLU A 307 10.22 -5.91 22.26
CA GLU A 307 9.88 -7.17 21.58
C GLU A 307 11.04 -7.70 20.73
N LEU A 308 11.75 -6.82 20.00
CA LEU A 308 12.97 -7.19 19.29
C LEU A 308 14.04 -7.73 20.23
N GLY A 309 14.27 -7.06 21.37
CA GLY A 309 15.22 -7.51 22.40
C GLY A 309 14.88 -8.89 22.95
N LYS A 310 13.59 -9.14 23.27
CA LYS A 310 13.10 -10.45 23.73
C LYS A 310 13.27 -11.55 22.67
N ALA A 311 13.18 -11.20 21.39
CA ALA A 311 13.39 -12.12 20.27
C ALA A 311 14.86 -12.29 19.89
N GLY A 312 15.80 -11.59 20.56
CA GLY A 312 17.22 -11.61 20.21
C GLY A 312 17.53 -10.94 18.86
N ILE A 313 16.63 -10.07 18.36
CA ILE A 313 16.78 -9.37 17.09
C ILE A 313 17.43 -8.01 17.35
N ARG A 314 18.54 -7.72 16.66
CA ARG A 314 19.23 -6.43 16.77
C ARG A 314 18.49 -5.35 15.96
N PRO A 315 18.07 -4.23 16.57
CA PRO A 315 17.51 -3.10 15.85
C PRO A 315 18.50 -2.48 14.86
N LYS A 316 18.01 -1.99 13.71
CA LYS A 316 18.81 -1.29 12.70
C LYS A 316 19.18 0.13 13.12
N LYS A 317 18.36 0.75 13.97
CA LYS A 317 18.53 2.09 14.52
C LYS A 317 18.60 2.00 16.05
N SER A 318 19.29 2.95 16.67
CA SER A 318 19.16 3.11 18.12
C SER A 318 17.72 3.50 18.47
N LEU A 319 17.25 3.18 19.67
CA LEU A 319 15.91 3.60 20.09
C LEU A 319 15.73 5.12 20.01
N ALA A 320 16.76 5.89 20.34
CA ALA A 320 16.72 7.35 20.24
C ALA A 320 16.48 7.81 18.79
N ASP A 321 17.25 7.29 17.83
CA ASP A 321 17.09 7.64 16.42
C ASP A 321 15.75 7.15 15.84
N ASP A 322 15.27 6.00 16.32
CA ASP A 322 14.05 5.38 15.83
C ASP A 322 12.77 6.01 16.40
N LEU A 323 12.94 6.80 17.48
CA LEU A 323 11.92 7.67 18.06
C LEU A 323 11.83 9.03 17.37
N GLU A 324 12.64 9.32 16.36
CA GLU A 324 12.51 10.57 15.62
C GLU A 324 11.36 10.49 14.59
N ILE A 325 10.60 11.59 14.48
CA ILE A 325 9.72 11.81 13.33
C ILE A 325 10.55 12.44 12.21
N THR A 326 10.80 11.66 11.16
CA THR A 326 11.67 12.07 10.05
C THR A 326 10.88 12.44 8.80
N ASP A 327 9.68 11.89 8.63
CA ASP A 327 8.82 12.22 7.51
C ASP A 327 8.18 13.62 7.68
N PRO A 328 8.43 14.59 6.77
CA PRO A 328 7.86 15.92 6.88
C PRO A 328 6.33 15.95 6.89
N SER A 329 5.66 14.99 6.24
CA SER A 329 4.20 14.91 6.21
C SER A 329 3.59 14.66 7.59
N LEU A 330 4.34 14.01 8.49
CA LEU A 330 3.92 13.67 9.85
C LEU A 330 4.14 14.79 10.86
N LYS A 331 5.01 15.76 10.54
CA LYS A 331 5.35 16.89 11.42
C LYS A 331 4.26 17.97 11.48
N SER A 332 3.33 17.94 10.53
CA SER A 332 2.29 18.95 10.35
C SER A 332 0.98 18.66 11.10
N ALA A 333 1.01 17.72 12.05
CA ALA A 333 -0.15 17.23 12.79
C ALA A 333 -0.38 17.89 14.14
#